data_AF-A0AAU6Q8L8-F1
#
_entry.id   AF-A0AAU6Q8L8-F1
#
_cell.length_a   1.000
_cell.length_b   1.000
_cell.length_c   1.000
_cell.angle_alpha   90.00
_cell.angle_beta   90.00
_cell.angle_gamma   90.00
#
_symmetry.space_group_name_H-M   'P 1'
#
loop_
_entity.id
_entity.type
_entity.pdbx_description
1 polymer ?
#
loop_
_entity_poly.entity_id
_entity_poly.type
_entity_poly.pdbx_seq_one_letter_code
_entity_poly.pdbx_strand_id
1 'polypeptide(L)'
;MPLVAGQKYTLTFTGRASSPRSVAVGIGENGGSFARSLDTEADLMPTGKEFSHTFTAPVTNPSAQLQMAHGGFRGAEVSKRDRSGPRRD
;
A
#
# COMPACT_ATOMS: atom_id res chain seq x y z
N MET A 1 -2.89 6.79 -8.45
CA MET A 1 -4.06 6.06 -7.95
C MET A 1 -4.85 6.98 -7.04
N PRO A 2 -6.11 7.28 -7.37
CA PRO A 2 -6.90 8.18 -6.54
C PRO A 2 -7.30 7.53 -5.21
N LEU A 3 -7.03 8.24 -4.12
CA LEU A 3 -7.52 7.93 -2.77
C LEU A 3 -8.59 8.94 -2.36
N VAL A 4 -9.59 8.47 -1.62
CA VAL A 4 -10.68 9.29 -1.08
C VAL A 4 -10.61 9.24 0.44
N ALA A 5 -10.65 10.41 1.09
CA ALA A 5 -10.61 10.52 2.54
C ALA A 5 -11.65 9.62 3.22
N GLY A 6 -11.27 8.95 4.29
CA GLY A 6 -12.14 8.06 5.07
C GLY A 6 -12.40 6.69 4.45
N GLN A 7 -11.99 6.47 3.19
CA GLN A 7 -12.16 5.17 2.54
C GLN A 7 -11.05 4.20 2.93
N LYS A 8 -11.42 2.91 3.00
CA LYS A 8 -10.53 1.82 3.38
C LYS A 8 -10.00 1.10 2.14
N TYR A 9 -8.69 0.89 2.11
CA TYR A 9 -7.96 0.29 1.00
C TYR A 9 -7.13 -0.90 1.50
N THR A 10 -6.92 -1.89 0.63
CA THR A 10 -6.01 -3.00 0.88
C THR A 10 -4.95 -3.00 -0.23
N LEU A 11 -3.70 -2.76 0.15
CA LEU A 11 -2.52 -2.97 -0.69
C LEU A 11 -2.12 -4.44 -0.57
N THR A 12 -2.05 -5.15 -1.71
CA THR A 12 -1.57 -6.54 -1.77
C THR A 12 -0.43 -6.65 -2.77
N PHE A 13 0.67 -7.27 -2.39
CA PHE A 13 1.82 -7.43 -3.27
C PHE A 13 2.62 -8.68 -2.95
N THR A 14 3.30 -9.24 -3.96
CA THR A 14 4.23 -10.36 -3.77
C THR A 14 5.66 -9.86 -3.81
N GLY A 15 6.34 -9.91 -2.66
CA GLY A 15 7.71 -9.44 -2.51
C GLY A 15 8.70 -10.59 -2.35
N ARG A 16 9.88 -10.48 -2.97
CA ARG A 16 11.00 -11.42 -2.81
C ARG A 16 12.32 -10.65 -2.85
N ALA A 17 13.28 -11.07 -2.05
CA ALA A 17 14.66 -10.58 -2.11
C ALA A 17 15.64 -11.76 -2.11
N SER A 18 16.73 -11.66 -2.88
CA SER A 18 17.80 -12.68 -2.92
C SER A 18 18.52 -12.84 -1.57
N SER A 19 18.48 -11.80 -0.73
CA SER A 19 18.98 -11.81 0.64
C SER A 19 17.92 -11.17 1.55
N PRO A 20 17.66 -11.71 2.76
CA PRO A 20 16.68 -11.16 3.68
C PRO A 20 16.91 -9.66 3.93
N ARG A 21 15.87 -8.86 3.74
CA ARG A 21 15.92 -7.40 3.95
C ARG A 21 14.53 -6.85 4.24
N SER A 22 14.46 -5.80 5.05
CA SER A 22 13.24 -4.98 5.18
C SER A 22 13.21 -3.93 4.08
N VAL A 23 12.05 -3.73 3.46
CA VAL A 23 11.79 -2.63 2.52
C VAL A 23 10.64 -1.78 3.04
N ALA A 24 10.83 -0.46 3.02
CA ALA A 24 9.75 0.48 3.31
C ALA A 24 8.79 0.55 2.12
N VAL A 25 7.50 0.40 2.39
CA VAL A 25 6.41 0.46 1.42
C VAL A 25 5.43 1.53 1.89
N GLY A 26 5.18 2.51 1.03
CA GLY A 26 4.28 3.61 1.34
C GLY A 26 3.34 3.95 0.20
N ILE A 27 2.20 4.55 0.54
CA ILE A 27 1.30 5.15 -0.44
C ILE A 27 1.13 6.61 -0.05
N GLY A 28 1.43 7.53 -0.95
CA GLY A 28 1.40 8.96 -0.62
C GLY A 28 1.64 9.88 -1.82
N GLU A 29 1.81 11.16 -1.53
CA GLU A 29 2.15 12.18 -2.53
C GLU A 29 3.51 11.93 -3.18
N ASN A 30 3.60 12.13 -4.50
CA ASN A 30 4.87 12.13 -5.23
C ASN A 30 5.44 13.55 -5.28
N GLY A 31 6.06 13.96 -4.17
CA GLY A 31 6.55 15.33 -3.96
C GLY A 31 5.52 16.25 -3.30
N GLY A 32 5.97 17.34 -2.67
CA GLY A 32 5.13 18.25 -1.88
C GLY A 32 5.30 18.03 -0.37
N SER A 33 4.20 17.78 0.35
CA SER A 33 4.19 17.68 1.82
C SER A 33 4.65 16.32 2.36
N PHE A 34 4.95 15.37 1.48
CA PHE A 34 5.27 13.97 1.79
C PHE A 34 4.17 13.27 2.61
N ALA A 35 2.92 13.73 2.51
CA ALA A 35 1.81 13.08 3.19
C ALA A 35 1.69 11.61 2.73
N ARG A 36 1.85 10.69 3.68
CA ARG A 36 1.71 9.25 3.49
C ARG A 36 0.37 8.77 4.05
N SER A 37 -0.42 8.15 3.20
CA SER A 37 -1.63 7.42 3.57
C SER A 37 -1.32 6.02 4.12
N LEU A 38 -0.19 5.45 3.73
CA LEU A 38 0.38 4.21 4.26
C LEU A 38 1.89 4.40 4.38
N ASP A 39 2.45 3.93 5.49
CA ASP A 39 3.89 3.81 5.71
C ASP A 39 4.10 2.52 6.50
N THR A 40 4.67 1.50 5.87
CA THR A 40 4.85 0.17 6.46
C THR A 40 6.13 -0.47 5.97
N GLU A 41 6.54 -1.57 6.59
CA GLU A 41 7.72 -2.33 6.19
C GLU A 41 7.32 -3.75 5.78
N ALA A 42 8.06 -4.30 4.83
CA ALA A 42 7.90 -5.67 4.37
C ALA A 42 9.23 -6.42 4.41
N ASP A 43 9.28 -7.48 5.21
CA ASP A 43 10.43 -8.36 5.34
C ASP A 43 10.51 -9.34 4.17
N LEU A 44 11.30 -8.98 3.16
CA LEU A 44 11.46 -9.79 1.96
C LEU A 44 12.42 -10.96 2.22
N MET A 45 12.02 -12.15 1.77
CA MET A 45 12.81 -13.38 1.84
C MET A 45 13.03 -14.00 0.46
N PRO A 46 14.01 -14.91 0.29
CA PRO A 46 14.25 -15.60 -0.98
C PRO A 46 13.12 -16.51 -1.44
N THR A 47 12.24 -16.95 -0.56
CA THR A 47 11.09 -17.79 -0.92
C THR A 47 9.97 -16.99 -1.57
N GLY A 48 9.97 -15.66 -1.44
CA GLY A 48 8.86 -14.79 -1.84
C GLY A 48 7.65 -14.96 -0.91
N LYS A 49 6.96 -13.87 -0.60
CA LYS A 49 5.76 -13.89 0.24
C LYS A 49 4.76 -12.85 -0.25
N GLU A 50 3.48 -13.15 -0.10
CA GLU A 50 2.41 -12.16 -0.25
C GLU A 50 2.29 -11.32 1.03
N PHE A 51 2.19 -10.01 0.84
CA PHE A 51 1.94 -9.03 1.89
C PHE A 51 0.60 -8.37 1.64
N SER A 52 -0.18 -8.18 2.69
CA SER A 52 -1.47 -7.49 2.64
C SER A 52 -1.55 -6.46 3.75
N HIS A 53 -1.63 -5.19 3.36
CA HIS A 53 -1.72 -4.07 4.29
C HIS A 53 -2.99 -3.30 4.05
N THR A 54 -3.74 -3.08 5.12
CA THR A 54 -4.99 -2.35 5.06
C THR A 54 -4.84 -1.00 5.73
N PHE A 55 -5.26 0.06 5.07
CA PHE A 55 -5.19 1.43 5.58
C PHE A 55 -6.45 2.22 5.24
N THR A 56 -6.70 3.28 6.00
CA THR A 56 -7.74 4.26 5.71
C THR A 56 -7.06 5.50 5.19
N ALA A 57 -7.47 6.02 4.04
CA ALA A 57 -6.88 7.23 3.49
C ALA A 57 -7.25 8.44 4.38
N PRO A 58 -6.28 9.17 4.95
CA PRO A 58 -6.58 10.30 5.84
C PRO A 58 -7.08 11.52 5.06
N VAL A 59 -6.68 11.66 3.80
CA VAL A 59 -7.03 12.78 2.91
C VAL A 59 -7.37 12.27 1.52
N THR A 60 -8.18 13.04 0.78
CA THR A 60 -8.44 12.77 -0.64
C THR A 60 -7.21 13.18 -1.43
N ASN A 61 -6.61 12.22 -2.14
CA ASN A 61 -5.41 12.44 -2.93
C ASN A 61 -5.60 11.78 -4.31
N PRO A 62 -5.96 12.55 -5.36
CA PRO A 62 -6.18 12.00 -6.70
C PRO A 62 -4.90 11.45 -7.34
N SER A 63 -3.74 11.92 -6.87
CA SER A 63 -2.42 11.67 -7.44
C SER A 63 -1.55 10.76 -6.57
N ALA A 64 -2.13 10.01 -5.62
CA ALA A 64 -1.34 9.16 -4.74
C ALA A 64 -0.60 8.07 -5.51
N GLN A 65 0.61 7.75 -5.08
CA GLN A 65 1.48 6.76 -5.71
C GLN A 65 1.99 5.76 -4.70
N LEU A 66 2.18 4.53 -5.16
CA LEU A 66 2.91 3.51 -4.41
C LEU A 66 4.39 3.82 -4.49
N GLN A 67 5.04 3.90 -3.34
CA GLN A 67 6.44 4.21 -3.15
C GLN A 67 7.09 3.05 -2.41
N MET A 68 8.26 2.62 -2.85
CA MET A 68 9.01 1.57 -2.17
C MET A 68 10.48 1.94 -2.15
N ALA A 69 11.10 1.88 -0.98
CA ALA A 69 12.53 2.08 -0.86
C ALA A 69 13.25 0.77 -1.20
N HIS A 70 14.34 0.84 -1.98
CA HIS A 70 15.26 -0.26 -2.32
C HIS A 70 14.82 -1.27 -3.40
N GLY A 71 14.16 -0.78 -4.47
CA GLY A 71 14.25 -1.30 -5.84
C GLY A 71 14.21 -2.83 -6.01
N GLY A 72 13.02 -3.37 -6.25
CA GLY A 72 12.84 -4.74 -6.74
C GLY A 72 11.46 -5.29 -6.45
N PHE A 73 10.49 -5.01 -7.32
CA PHE A 73 9.15 -5.62 -7.22
C PHE A 73 8.75 -6.32 -8.50
N ARG A 74 8.10 -7.48 -8.35
CA ARG A 74 7.32 -8.13 -9.41
C ARG A 74 5.86 -8.17 -8.94
N GLY A 75 5.06 -7.22 -9.42
CA GLY A 75 3.60 -7.21 -9.21
C GLY A 75 3.18 -6.64 -7.85
N ALA A 76 2.64 -5.42 -7.87
CA ALA A 76 1.90 -4.85 -6.75
C ALA A 76 0.51 -4.46 -7.24
N GLU A 77 -0.53 -4.92 -6.55
CA GLU A 77 -1.90 -4.58 -6.84
C GLU A 77 -2.50 -3.82 -5.65
N VAL A 78 -3.23 -2.74 -5.95
CA VAL A 78 -3.95 -2.02 -4.90
C VAL A 78 -5.44 -2.14 -5.20
N SER A 79 -6.17 -2.71 -4.25
CA SER A 79 -7.61 -2.85 -4.34
C SER A 79 -8.30 -1.93 -3.33
N LYS A 80 -9.37 -1.28 -3.77
CA LYS A 80 -10.27 -0.56 -2.86
C LYS A 80 -11.22 -1.58 -2.26
N ARG A 81 -11.28 -1.66 -0.93
CA ARG A 81 -12.29 -2.49 -0.26
C ARG A 81 -13.48 -1.60 0.06
N ASP A 82 -14.43 -1.55 -0.87
CA ASP A 82 -15.65 -0.77 -0.67
C ASP A 82 -16.53 -1.49 0.35
N ARG A 83 -16.64 -0.94 1.57
CA ARG A 83 -17.64 -1.38 2.53
C ARG A 83 -18.89 -0.52 2.32
N SER A 84 -19.57 -0.71 1.19
CA SER A 84 -20.94 -0.21 1.01
C SER A 84 -21.91 -1.39 1.04
N GLY A 85 -22.84 -1.37 2.01
CA GLY A 85 -23.92 -2.34 2.14
C GLY A 85 -24.40 -2.51 3.59
N PRO A 86 -25.66 -2.18 3.93
CA PRO A 86 -26.13 -2.04 5.31
C PRO A 86 -26.30 -3.39 6.02
N ARG A 87 -26.10 -3.39 7.34
CA ARG A 87 -26.73 -4.40 8.21
C ARG A 87 -28.24 -4.18 8.08
N ARG A 88 -28.94 -5.12 7.44
CA ARG A 88 -30.39 -5.22 7.61
C ARG A 88 -30.63 -5.82 9.00
N ASP A 89 -31.38 -5.09 9.82
CA ASP A 89 -31.98 -5.55 11.07
C ASP A 89 -33.14 -6.51 10.81
#